data_AF-A0A2N3T8D3-F1
#
_entry.id   AF-A0A2N3T8D3-F1
#
_cell.length_a   1.000
_cell.length_b   1.000
_cell.length_c   1.000
_cell.angle_alpha   90.00
_cell.angle_beta   90.00
_cell.angle_gamma   90.00
#
_symmetry.space_group_name_H-M   'P 1'
#
loop_
_entity.id
_entity.type
_entity.pdbx_description
1 polymer ?
#
loop_
_entity_poly.entity_id
_entity_poly.type
_entity_poly.pdbx_seq_one_letter_code
_entity_poly.pdbx_strand_id
1 'polypeptide(L)'
;MVDFEREITHMGYKFEKQLKKYYHRVEKKIYKQPHGFGKLSKKEEEKYRYTTDQFILFHTKGDITPLWGGGISLFLVVSSLFSDDTFEGFGLYLFIFFSFLTVFFAIYYFTKPKKEQILNRRDGLITMTGFYWQKNITMPFKDCLFAYTTGGEDGTGAFMLQAIRPTKSKLNSYDDFMVSGDCYDSMSLICWYMDKNRPLPPGDAFDEFRQQDYERRKAEGFPRPLYQGIATPEATKEQQKERMAIGGW
;
A
#
# COMPACT_ATOMS: atom_id res chain seq x y z
N MET A 1 -6.65 17.53 14.20
CA MET A 1 -6.32 16.19 13.66
C MET A 1 -6.54 16.25 12.16
N VAL A 2 -5.59 15.79 11.35
CA VAL A 2 -5.75 15.78 9.89
C VAL A 2 -6.64 14.60 9.51
N ASP A 3 -7.72 14.85 8.77
CA ASP A 3 -8.63 13.79 8.32
C ASP A 3 -8.19 13.24 6.96
N PHE A 4 -8.07 11.91 6.89
CA PHE A 4 -7.68 11.17 5.69
C PHE A 4 -8.82 10.34 5.10
N GLU A 5 -10.07 10.64 5.46
CA GLU A 5 -11.25 10.08 4.79
C GLU A 5 -11.22 10.30 3.28
N ARG A 6 -11.69 9.30 2.55
CA ARG A 6 -11.83 9.30 1.10
C ARG A 6 -13.16 8.68 0.75
N GLU A 7 -13.85 9.26 -0.23
CA GLU A 7 -15.08 8.68 -0.75
C GLU A 7 -14.84 7.29 -1.32
N ILE A 8 -15.76 6.37 -1.05
CA ILE A 8 -15.68 5.02 -1.58
C ILE A 8 -15.91 5.08 -3.09
N THR A 9 -14.90 4.69 -3.85
CA THR A 9 -15.00 4.66 -5.32
C THR A 9 -15.31 3.26 -5.85
N HIS A 10 -15.04 2.22 -5.08
CA HIS A 10 -15.23 0.82 -5.49
C HIS A 10 -15.75 -0.04 -4.33
N MET A 11 -16.60 -1.02 -4.65
CA MET A 11 -17.21 -1.94 -3.68
C MET A 11 -16.84 -3.42 -3.92
N GLY A 12 -16.05 -3.72 -4.95
CA GLY A 12 -15.71 -5.11 -5.29
C GLY A 12 -15.06 -5.24 -6.65
N TYR A 13 -14.98 -6.48 -7.14
CA TYR A 13 -14.26 -6.82 -8.37
C TYR A 13 -15.20 -7.43 -9.41
N LYS A 14 -15.16 -6.93 -10.64
CA LYS A 14 -15.97 -7.47 -11.76
C LYS A 14 -15.65 -8.95 -12.07
N PHE A 15 -14.39 -9.35 -11.91
CA PHE A 15 -13.90 -10.70 -12.23
C PHE A 15 -13.36 -11.45 -11.00
N GLU A 16 -13.99 -11.24 -9.84
CA GLU A 16 -13.51 -11.73 -8.54
C GLU A 16 -13.22 -13.24 -8.51
N LYS A 17 -14.09 -14.07 -9.10
CA LYS A 17 -13.90 -15.53 -9.13
C LYS A 17 -12.61 -15.94 -9.86
N GLN A 18 -12.25 -15.22 -10.93
CA GLN A 18 -11.03 -15.48 -11.70
C GLN A 18 -9.80 -15.01 -10.91
N LEU A 19 -9.88 -13.83 -10.29
CA LEU A 19 -8.86 -13.29 -9.39
C LEU A 19 -8.54 -14.23 -8.23
N LYS A 20 -9.56 -14.91 -7.68
CA LYS A 20 -9.37 -15.85 -6.59
C LYS A 20 -8.68 -17.15 -7.02
N LYS A 21 -8.76 -17.55 -8.30
CA LYS A 21 -8.24 -18.83 -8.81
C LYS A 21 -6.80 -18.73 -9.34
N TYR A 22 -6.41 -17.59 -9.91
CA TYR A 22 -5.21 -17.49 -10.76
C TYR A 22 -4.00 -16.77 -10.15
N TYR A 23 -4.01 -16.43 -8.86
CA TYR A 23 -2.95 -15.61 -8.28
C TYR A 23 -2.36 -16.17 -7.00
N HIS A 24 -1.08 -15.84 -6.78
CA HIS A 24 -0.30 -15.93 -5.56
C HIS A 24 -0.92 -15.11 -4.43
N ARG A 25 -2.14 -15.49 -4.03
CA ARG A 25 -2.99 -14.72 -3.14
C ARG A 25 -2.43 -14.71 -1.74
N VAL A 26 -2.55 -13.55 -1.11
CA VAL A 26 -2.30 -13.37 0.31
C VAL A 26 -3.65 -13.15 0.97
N GLU A 27 -3.99 -14.02 1.92
CA GLU A 27 -5.23 -13.92 2.68
C GLU A 27 -5.08 -12.87 3.77
N LYS A 28 -6.17 -12.19 4.11
CA LYS A 28 -6.20 -11.24 5.22
C LYS A 28 -6.23 -12.00 6.54
N LYS A 29 -5.04 -12.30 7.07
CA LYS A 29 -4.82 -12.89 8.38
C LYS A 29 -3.46 -12.47 8.92
N ILE A 30 -3.30 -12.59 10.24
CA ILE A 30 -2.03 -12.38 10.92
C ILE A 30 -1.28 -13.71 10.91
N TYR A 31 -0.30 -13.83 10.03
CA TYR A 31 0.51 -15.02 9.82
C TYR A 31 1.59 -15.19 10.89
N LYS A 32 2.20 -14.07 11.28
CA LYS A 32 3.30 -14.01 12.25
C LYS A 32 3.24 -12.68 13.00
N GLN A 33 4.01 -12.57 14.07
CA GLN A 33 4.19 -11.28 14.72
C GLN A 33 4.94 -10.35 13.77
N PRO A 34 4.33 -9.23 13.34
CA PRO A 34 4.96 -8.36 12.36
C PRO A 34 6.08 -7.54 12.99
N HIS A 35 7.07 -7.15 12.19
CA HIS A 35 8.00 -6.10 12.59
C HIS A 35 7.20 -4.80 12.67
N GLY A 36 7.02 -4.32 13.89
CA GLY A 36 6.24 -3.13 14.19
C GLY A 36 6.77 -1.87 13.51
N PHE A 37 6.07 -0.77 13.71
CA PHE A 37 6.55 0.52 13.21
C PHE A 37 7.36 1.28 14.24
N GLY A 38 8.58 1.66 13.83
CA GLY A 38 9.40 2.62 14.54
C GLY A 38 8.80 4.02 14.47
N LYS A 39 8.92 4.79 15.56
CA LYS A 39 8.57 6.21 15.62
C LYS A 39 9.48 6.99 14.68
N LEU A 40 8.86 7.84 13.86
CA LEU A 40 9.56 8.69 12.91
C LEU A 40 9.71 10.10 13.48
N SER A 41 10.77 10.80 13.09
CA SER A 41 10.83 12.25 13.29
C SER A 41 9.81 12.95 12.39
N LYS A 42 9.39 14.18 12.72
CA LYS A 42 8.44 14.95 11.90
C LYS A 42 8.83 15.04 10.42
N LYS A 43 10.12 15.23 10.15
CA LYS A 43 10.67 15.28 8.79
C LYS A 43 10.55 13.95 8.04
N GLU A 44 10.67 12.84 8.76
CA GLU A 44 10.51 11.50 8.19
C GLU A 44 9.04 11.15 8.01
N GLU A 45 8.15 11.63 8.87
CA GLU A 45 6.70 11.46 8.70
C GLU A 45 6.20 12.10 7.41
N GLU A 46 6.60 13.35 7.16
CA GLU A 46 6.27 14.09 5.93
C GLU A 46 6.82 13.42 4.66
N LYS A 47 7.87 12.62 4.79
CA LYS A 47 8.57 11.99 3.66
C LYS A 47 8.12 10.55 3.40
N TYR A 48 7.84 9.79 4.45
CA TYR A 48 7.66 8.34 4.35
C TYR A 48 6.28 7.89 4.78
N ARG A 49 5.85 8.25 6.00
CA ARG A 49 4.61 7.73 6.56
C ARG A 49 4.11 8.58 7.73
N TYR A 50 2.82 8.89 7.73
CA TYR A 50 2.12 9.44 8.88
C TYR A 50 1.26 8.35 9.55
N THR A 51 1.31 8.23 10.87
CA THR A 51 0.64 7.14 11.63
C THR A 51 -0.13 7.67 12.83
N THR A 52 -1.38 7.22 12.97
CA THR A 52 -2.21 7.41 14.16
C THR A 52 -3.01 6.13 14.48
N ASP A 53 -3.80 6.14 15.54
CA ASP A 53 -4.78 5.09 15.86
C ASP A 53 -5.95 4.98 14.87
N GLN A 54 -6.12 5.95 13.97
CA GLN A 54 -7.22 5.99 13.00
C GLN A 54 -6.74 5.86 11.55
N PHE A 55 -5.58 6.44 11.22
CA PHE A 55 -5.07 6.47 9.86
C PHE A 55 -3.59 6.09 9.77
N ILE A 56 -3.23 5.43 8.68
CA ILE A 56 -1.85 5.38 8.20
C ILE A 56 -1.84 5.88 6.76
N LEU A 57 -1.06 6.93 6.52
CA LEU A 57 -0.75 7.42 5.18
C LEU A 57 0.66 6.99 4.81
N PHE A 58 0.81 6.31 3.68
CA PHE A 58 2.11 6.04 3.07
C PHE A 58 2.35 7.07 1.96
N HIS A 59 3.48 7.77 2.04
CA HIS A 59 3.90 8.67 0.98
C HIS A 59 4.42 7.86 -0.20
N THR A 60 3.74 7.97 -1.34
CA THR A 60 4.08 7.19 -2.53
C THR A 60 5.17 7.88 -3.33
N LYS A 61 6.10 7.09 -3.87
CA LYS A 61 7.17 7.59 -4.77
C LYS A 61 6.71 7.63 -6.23
N GLY A 62 5.51 8.15 -6.48
CA GLY A 62 4.88 8.18 -7.81
C GLY A 62 5.64 9.01 -8.86
N ASP A 63 6.67 9.75 -8.45
CA ASP A 63 7.56 10.55 -9.30
C ASP A 63 8.71 9.74 -9.89
N ILE A 64 9.08 8.59 -9.31
CA ILE A 64 10.23 7.81 -9.76
C ILE A 64 10.05 7.35 -11.20
N THR A 65 8.91 6.75 -11.54
CA THR A 65 8.65 6.23 -12.89
C THR A 65 8.82 7.28 -13.99
N PRO A 66 8.15 8.46 -13.93
CA PRO A 66 8.35 9.48 -14.95
C PRO A 66 9.76 10.08 -14.96
N LEU A 67 10.43 10.20 -13.80
CA LEU A 67 11.80 10.72 -13.76
C LEU A 67 12.80 9.76 -14.41
N TRP A 68 12.72 8.46 -14.11
CA TRP A 68 13.60 7.45 -14.72
C TRP A 68 13.29 7.24 -16.20
N GLY A 69 12.01 7.01 -16.55
CA GLY A 69 11.60 6.80 -17.95
C GLY A 69 11.84 8.04 -18.81
N GLY A 70 11.50 9.22 -18.30
CA GLY A 70 11.74 10.51 -18.96
C GLY A 70 13.22 10.84 -19.06
N GLY A 71 14.00 10.62 -18.00
CA GLY A 71 15.45 10.87 -17.98
C GLY A 71 16.21 9.97 -18.95
N ILE A 72 15.93 8.67 -18.96
CA ILE A 72 16.56 7.71 -19.90
C ILE A 72 16.19 8.04 -21.35
N SER A 73 14.91 8.29 -21.63
CA SER A 73 14.49 8.66 -22.98
C SER A 73 15.13 9.97 -23.46
N LEU A 74 15.18 10.99 -22.59
CA LEU A 74 15.83 12.26 -22.91
C LEU A 74 17.32 12.08 -23.19
N PHE A 75 18.02 11.29 -22.36
CA PHE A 75 19.43 10.98 -22.58
C PHE A 75 19.65 10.35 -23.96
N LEU A 76 18.84 9.36 -24.34
CA LEU A 76 18.95 8.68 -25.64
C LEU A 76 18.67 9.64 -26.82
N VAL A 77 17.68 10.52 -26.68
CA VAL A 77 17.41 11.59 -27.66
C VAL A 77 18.64 12.49 -27.81
N VAL A 78 19.21 12.98 -26.71
CA VAL A 78 20.39 13.85 -26.76
C VAL A 78 21.59 13.13 -27.37
N SER A 79 21.88 11.89 -26.97
CA SER A 79 22.99 11.10 -27.51
C SER A 79 22.88 10.86 -29.01
N SER A 80 21.66 10.58 -29.49
CA SER A 80 21.43 10.35 -30.93
C SER A 80 21.74 11.60 -31.77
N LEU A 81 21.55 12.82 -31.25
CA LEU A 81 21.92 14.04 -31.98
C LEU A 81 23.42 14.14 -32.31
N PHE A 82 24.26 13.39 -31.61
CA PHE A 82 25.71 13.32 -31.84
C PHE A 82 26.16 12.08 -32.63
N SER A 83 25.22 11.28 -33.14
CA SER A 83 25.50 10.05 -33.88
C SER A 83 25.18 10.24 -35.36
N ASP A 84 26.14 9.95 -36.23
CA ASP A 84 26.07 10.23 -37.66
C ASP A 84 24.90 9.53 -38.38
N ASP A 85 24.55 8.31 -37.97
CA ASP A 85 23.52 7.49 -38.61
C ASP A 85 22.09 7.77 -38.10
N THR A 86 21.90 8.76 -37.24
CA THR A 86 20.64 8.93 -36.49
C THR A 86 19.46 9.28 -37.37
N PHE A 87 19.67 10.03 -38.45
CA PHE A 87 18.59 10.44 -39.35
C PHE A 87 18.38 9.48 -40.51
N GLU A 88 19.03 8.32 -40.49
CA GLU A 88 18.95 7.32 -41.55
C GLU A 88 18.30 6.03 -41.05
N GLY A 89 17.44 5.46 -41.90
CA GLY A 89 16.85 4.13 -41.70
C GLY A 89 16.25 3.91 -40.31
N PHE A 90 16.79 2.91 -39.59
CA PHE A 90 16.33 2.52 -38.26
C PHE A 90 16.59 3.56 -37.17
N GLY A 91 17.67 4.36 -37.30
CA GLY A 91 18.03 5.41 -36.35
C GLY A 91 16.92 6.44 -36.19
N LEU A 92 16.29 6.83 -37.30
CA LEU A 92 15.22 7.84 -37.30
C LEU A 92 14.00 7.34 -36.52
N TYR A 93 13.65 6.06 -36.66
CA TYR A 93 12.51 5.48 -35.92
C TYR A 93 12.79 5.44 -34.41
N LEU A 94 14.00 5.08 -33.99
CA LEU A 94 14.38 5.11 -32.58
C LEU A 94 14.36 6.53 -32.02
N PHE A 95 14.90 7.50 -32.76
CA PHE A 95 14.89 8.91 -32.38
C PHE A 95 13.47 9.43 -32.13
N ILE A 96 12.56 9.17 -33.08
CA ILE A 96 11.15 9.58 -32.96
C ILE A 96 10.49 8.88 -31.77
N PHE A 97 10.72 7.58 -31.59
CA PHE A 97 10.15 6.82 -30.48
C PHE A 97 10.60 7.35 -29.12
N PHE A 98 11.89 7.60 -28.92
CA PHE A 98 12.40 8.13 -27.66
C PHE A 98 11.98 9.59 -27.44
N SER A 99 11.89 10.40 -28.50
CA SER A 99 11.33 11.76 -28.41
C SER A 99 9.88 11.74 -27.93
N PHE A 100 9.06 10.83 -28.47
CA PHE A 100 7.69 10.62 -28.01
C PHE A 100 7.64 10.17 -26.55
N LEU A 101 8.49 9.24 -26.14
CA LEU A 101 8.57 8.79 -24.74
C LEU A 101 8.95 9.93 -23.79
N THR A 102 9.90 10.79 -24.16
CA THR A 102 10.29 11.95 -23.36
C THR A 102 9.11 12.88 -23.15
N VAL A 103 8.38 13.22 -24.22
CA VAL A 103 7.18 14.06 -24.15
C VAL A 103 6.09 13.39 -23.31
N PHE A 104 5.86 12.10 -23.51
CA PHE A 104 4.88 11.32 -22.74
C PHE A 104 5.17 11.36 -21.24
N PHE A 105 6.42 11.08 -20.82
CA PHE A 105 6.79 11.09 -19.41
C PHE A 105 6.79 12.50 -18.81
N ALA A 106 7.14 13.52 -19.58
CA ALA A 106 7.02 14.91 -19.16
C ALA A 106 5.55 15.28 -18.89
N ILE A 107 4.64 15.00 -19.84
CA ILE A 107 3.20 15.22 -19.66
C ILE A 107 2.70 14.45 -18.44
N TYR A 108 3.06 13.17 -18.31
CA TYR A 108 2.66 12.35 -17.17
C TYR A 108 3.16 12.93 -15.83
N TYR A 109 4.41 13.40 -15.76
CA TYR A 109 4.97 14.00 -14.56
C TYR A 109 4.13 15.19 -14.07
N PHE A 110 3.76 16.09 -14.99
CA PHE A 110 3.03 17.33 -14.65
C PHE A 110 1.52 17.16 -14.50
N THR A 111 0.92 16.13 -15.09
CA THR A 111 -0.56 16.00 -15.16
C THR A 111 -1.14 14.82 -14.39
N LYS A 112 -0.31 13.92 -13.84
CA LYS A 112 -0.82 12.79 -13.07
C LYS A 112 -1.56 13.26 -11.81
N PRO A 113 -2.62 12.55 -11.39
CA PRO A 113 -3.27 12.83 -10.12
C PRO A 113 -2.35 12.48 -8.96
N LYS A 114 -2.53 13.16 -7.82
CA LYS A 114 -1.85 12.85 -6.57
C LYS A 114 -2.06 11.38 -6.19
N LYS A 115 -0.97 10.65 -5.98
CA LYS A 115 -0.98 9.23 -5.62
C LYS A 115 -0.86 9.07 -4.11
N GLU A 116 -1.84 8.43 -3.51
CA GLU A 116 -1.93 8.26 -2.06
C GLU A 116 -2.25 6.80 -1.72
N GLN A 117 -1.62 6.30 -0.67
CA GLN A 117 -1.92 5.01 -0.07
C GLN A 117 -2.32 5.23 1.37
N ILE A 118 -3.55 4.85 1.72
CA ILE A 118 -4.12 5.13 3.04
C ILE A 118 -4.78 3.87 3.59
N LEU A 119 -4.48 3.57 4.85
CA LEU A 119 -5.22 2.63 5.67
C LEU A 119 -6.07 3.43 6.65
N ASN A 120 -7.39 3.38 6.50
CA ASN A 120 -8.34 4.01 7.40
C ASN A 120 -8.93 2.93 8.32
N ARG A 121 -8.39 2.84 9.53
CA ARG A 121 -8.81 1.88 10.56
C ARG A 121 -10.18 2.22 11.14
N ARG A 122 -10.53 3.51 11.22
CA ARG A 122 -11.81 3.99 11.77
C ARG A 122 -13.00 3.41 10.99
N ASP A 123 -12.95 3.56 9.67
CA ASP A 123 -14.06 3.19 8.76
C ASP A 123 -13.81 1.84 8.05
N GLY A 124 -12.64 1.23 8.24
CA GLY A 124 -12.28 -0.04 7.63
C GLY A 124 -12.05 0.07 6.12
N LEU A 125 -11.52 1.21 5.66
CA LEU A 125 -11.27 1.50 4.24
C LEU A 125 -9.78 1.41 3.89
N ILE A 126 -9.50 1.00 2.67
CA ILE A 126 -8.17 1.07 2.06
C ILE A 126 -8.23 1.96 0.82
N THR A 127 -7.27 2.86 0.71
CA THR A 127 -7.03 3.66 -0.50
C THR A 127 -5.74 3.20 -1.14
N MET A 128 -5.84 2.77 -2.40
CA MET A 128 -4.72 2.36 -3.23
C MET A 128 -4.54 3.36 -4.39
N THR A 129 -3.33 3.44 -4.93
CA THR A 129 -3.05 4.33 -6.07
C THR A 129 -3.77 3.83 -7.32
N GLY A 130 -4.20 4.75 -8.19
CA GLY A 130 -4.67 4.40 -9.54
C GLY A 130 -3.51 4.16 -10.52
N PHE A 131 -3.75 3.44 -11.62
CA PHE A 131 -2.74 3.28 -12.68
C PHE A 131 -2.66 4.52 -13.59
N TYR A 132 -1.47 5.07 -13.82
CA TYR A 132 -1.23 6.31 -14.59
C TYR A 132 -2.16 7.48 -14.20
N TRP A 133 -3.01 7.99 -15.09
CA TRP A 133 -3.93 9.11 -14.81
C TRP A 133 -5.17 8.72 -14.01
N GLN A 134 -5.33 7.45 -13.65
CA GLN A 134 -6.44 7.04 -12.80
C GLN A 134 -6.30 7.66 -11.40
N LYS A 135 -7.41 8.18 -10.88
CA LYS A 135 -7.52 8.63 -9.49
C LYS A 135 -7.29 7.45 -8.53
N ASN A 136 -7.01 7.77 -7.26
CA ASN A 136 -6.89 6.76 -6.22
C ASN A 136 -8.21 5.98 -6.08
N ILE A 137 -8.08 4.71 -5.68
CA ILE A 137 -9.19 3.77 -5.54
C ILE A 137 -9.37 3.54 -4.05
N THR A 138 -10.55 3.85 -3.53
CA THR A 138 -10.90 3.63 -2.13
C THR A 138 -12.02 2.61 -2.06
N MET A 139 -11.84 1.59 -1.23
CA MET A 139 -12.82 0.52 -1.04
C MET A 139 -12.75 -0.08 0.36
N PRO A 140 -13.77 -0.83 0.81
CA PRO A 140 -13.70 -1.55 2.07
C PRO A 140 -12.53 -2.55 2.08
N PHE A 141 -11.71 -2.51 3.13
CA PHE A 141 -10.55 -3.40 3.28
C PHE A 141 -10.96 -4.88 3.33
N LYS A 142 -12.13 -5.18 3.91
CA LYS A 142 -12.72 -6.53 3.91
C LYS A 142 -12.95 -7.10 2.50
N ASP A 143 -13.16 -6.24 1.50
CA ASP A 143 -13.44 -6.65 0.12
C ASP A 143 -12.18 -6.61 -0.76
N CYS A 144 -11.15 -5.85 -0.36
CA CYS A 144 -9.88 -5.73 -1.09
C CYS A 144 -9.12 -7.06 -1.19
N LEU A 145 -8.61 -7.39 -2.36
CA LEU A 145 -7.82 -8.60 -2.61
C LEU A 145 -6.32 -8.28 -2.66
N PHE A 146 -5.51 -9.21 -2.17
CA PHE A 146 -4.06 -9.10 -2.15
C PHE A 146 -3.38 -10.31 -2.79
N ALA A 147 -2.23 -10.07 -3.37
CA ALA A 147 -1.31 -11.07 -3.93
C ALA A 147 0.13 -10.71 -3.59
N TYR A 148 1.08 -11.58 -3.93
CA TYR A 148 2.50 -11.29 -3.86
C TYR A 148 3.20 -11.45 -5.21
N THR A 149 4.29 -10.72 -5.40
CA THR A 149 5.14 -10.82 -6.60
C THR A 149 5.99 -12.08 -6.58
N THR A 150 6.15 -12.76 -7.72
CA THR A 150 7.01 -13.95 -7.82
C THR A 150 8.49 -13.63 -7.98
N GLY A 151 8.82 -12.38 -8.28
CA GLY A 151 10.19 -11.94 -8.59
C GLY A 151 10.67 -12.39 -9.96
N GLY A 152 11.93 -12.05 -10.28
CA GLY A 152 12.68 -12.57 -11.43
C GLY A 152 13.16 -14.00 -11.23
N GLU A 153 13.88 -14.55 -12.21
CA GLU A 153 14.44 -15.92 -12.14
C GLU A 153 15.39 -16.12 -10.95
N ASP A 154 16.07 -15.05 -10.52
CA ASP A 154 16.97 -14.98 -9.37
C ASP A 154 16.23 -14.76 -8.03
N GLY A 155 14.90 -14.65 -8.07
CA GLY A 155 14.06 -14.33 -6.91
C GLY A 155 14.08 -12.84 -6.51
N THR A 156 14.78 -11.98 -7.25
CA THR A 156 14.80 -10.54 -6.96
C THR A 156 13.40 -9.95 -7.10
N GLY A 157 12.95 -9.25 -6.07
CA GLY A 157 11.60 -8.68 -6.01
C GLY A 157 10.48 -9.70 -5.77
N ALA A 158 10.80 -10.92 -5.32
CA ALA A 158 9.80 -11.89 -4.88
C ALA A 158 9.19 -11.52 -3.51
N PHE A 159 8.00 -12.04 -3.25
CA PHE A 159 7.26 -11.88 -1.98
C PHE A 159 6.96 -10.43 -1.58
N MET A 160 6.85 -9.50 -2.53
CA MET A 160 6.36 -8.15 -2.24
C MET A 160 4.83 -8.15 -2.19
N LEU A 161 4.24 -7.57 -1.15
CA LEU A 161 2.78 -7.50 -1.03
C LEU A 161 2.20 -6.52 -2.06
N GLN A 162 1.16 -6.95 -2.76
CA GLN A 162 0.44 -6.16 -3.74
C GLN A 162 -1.07 -6.18 -3.49
N ALA A 163 -1.69 -5.00 -3.49
CA ALA A 163 -3.13 -4.86 -3.57
C ALA A 163 -3.59 -4.97 -5.02
N ILE A 164 -4.57 -5.83 -5.30
CA ILE A 164 -5.13 -5.97 -6.64
C ILE A 164 -6.07 -4.81 -6.89
N ARG A 165 -5.83 -4.00 -7.92
CA ARG A 165 -6.74 -2.90 -8.27
C ARG A 165 -8.05 -3.48 -8.85
N PRO A 166 -9.23 -3.01 -8.42
CA PRO A 166 -10.52 -3.43 -8.96
C PRO A 166 -10.75 -2.85 -10.36
N THR A 167 -9.95 -3.28 -11.34
CA THR A 167 -10.06 -2.78 -12.72
C THR A 167 -11.22 -3.42 -13.47
N LYS A 168 -11.73 -2.71 -14.48
CA LYS A 168 -12.75 -3.23 -15.41
C LYS A 168 -12.15 -4.16 -16.48
N SER A 169 -10.83 -4.26 -16.57
CA SER A 169 -10.09 -5.06 -17.57
C SER A 169 -9.88 -6.50 -17.10
N LYS A 170 -9.68 -7.42 -18.05
CA LYS A 170 -9.22 -8.79 -17.75
C LYS A 170 -7.74 -8.82 -17.34
N LEU A 171 -6.97 -7.83 -17.79
CA LEU A 171 -5.59 -7.62 -17.38
C LEU A 171 -5.60 -6.83 -16.07
N ASN A 172 -5.30 -7.52 -14.99
CA ASN A 172 -5.27 -6.92 -13.67
C ASN A 172 -4.07 -5.99 -13.51
N SER A 173 -4.19 -5.01 -12.62
CA SER A 173 -3.07 -4.17 -12.23
C SER A 173 -2.94 -4.17 -10.71
N TYR A 174 -1.74 -3.89 -10.23
CA TYR A 174 -1.36 -4.06 -8.84
C TYR A 174 -0.76 -2.80 -8.27
N ASP A 175 -1.11 -2.50 -7.03
CA ASP A 175 -0.48 -1.46 -6.25
C ASP A 175 0.43 -2.08 -5.19
N ASP A 176 1.71 -1.69 -5.19
CA ASP A 176 2.68 -2.22 -4.24
C ASP A 176 2.35 -1.69 -2.84
N PHE A 177 2.09 -2.60 -1.91
CA PHE A 177 1.64 -2.31 -0.54
C PHE A 177 2.57 -2.97 0.49
N MET A 178 3.84 -3.17 0.12
CA MET A 178 4.83 -3.72 1.03
C MET A 178 5.18 -2.69 2.09
N VAL A 179 4.87 -3.00 3.36
CA VAL A 179 5.07 -2.10 4.50
C VAL A 179 6.17 -2.58 5.43
N SER A 180 6.48 -3.87 5.40
CA SER A 180 7.48 -4.51 6.26
C SER A 180 7.91 -5.86 5.68
N GLY A 181 9.17 -6.24 5.94
CA GLY A 181 9.72 -7.56 5.65
C GLY A 181 9.29 -8.15 4.31
N ASP A 182 8.45 -9.19 4.38
CA ASP A 182 7.84 -9.89 3.24
C ASP A 182 6.32 -9.68 3.19
N CYS A 183 5.65 -10.29 2.20
CA CYS A 183 4.22 -10.15 2.02
C CYS A 183 3.38 -10.64 3.22
N TYR A 184 3.84 -11.66 3.95
CA TYR A 184 3.16 -12.19 5.12
C TYR A 184 3.35 -11.30 6.34
N ASP A 185 4.54 -10.71 6.48
CA ASP A 185 4.85 -9.71 7.51
C ASP A 185 4.00 -8.45 7.30
N SER A 186 4.00 -7.93 6.07
CA SER A 186 3.19 -6.79 5.65
C SER A 186 1.70 -7.05 5.87
N MET A 187 1.18 -8.20 5.44
CA MET A 187 -0.22 -8.54 5.64
C MET A 187 -0.58 -8.69 7.12
N SER A 188 0.33 -9.25 7.92
CA SER A 188 0.13 -9.38 9.37
C SER A 188 0.03 -8.02 10.04
N LEU A 189 0.90 -7.08 9.68
CA LEU A 189 0.88 -5.71 10.20
C LEU A 189 -0.39 -4.96 9.78
N ILE A 190 -0.75 -5.04 8.50
CA ILE A 190 -1.94 -4.37 7.95
C ILE A 190 -3.21 -4.96 8.58
N CYS A 191 -3.34 -6.28 8.68
CA CYS A 191 -4.49 -6.91 9.31
C CYS A 191 -4.58 -6.57 10.79
N TRP A 192 -3.48 -6.59 11.53
CA TRP A 192 -3.46 -6.21 12.94
C TRP A 192 -3.90 -4.75 13.10
N TYR A 193 -3.38 -3.84 12.28
CA TYR A 193 -3.75 -2.43 12.32
C TYR A 193 -5.23 -2.22 11.97
N MET A 194 -5.69 -2.77 10.84
CA MET A 194 -7.06 -2.59 10.34
C MET A 194 -8.12 -3.29 11.21
N ASP A 195 -7.70 -4.21 12.09
CA ASP A 195 -8.57 -4.80 13.11
C ASP A 195 -8.74 -3.82 14.28
N LYS A 196 -9.77 -2.97 14.20
CA LYS A 196 -10.06 -2.02 15.28
C LYS A 196 -10.39 -2.68 16.62
N ASN A 197 -10.65 -3.98 16.65
CA ASN A 197 -10.96 -4.72 17.87
C ASN A 197 -9.69 -5.22 18.58
N ARG A 198 -8.54 -5.18 17.90
CA ARG A 198 -7.22 -5.52 18.47
C ARG A 198 -6.51 -4.27 19.00
N PRO A 199 -5.56 -4.45 19.95
CA PRO A 199 -4.64 -3.39 20.32
C PRO A 199 -3.82 -2.93 19.12
N LEU A 200 -3.33 -1.70 19.16
CA LEU A 200 -2.44 -1.18 18.11
C LEU A 200 -1.21 -2.08 17.93
N PRO A 201 -0.71 -2.28 16.70
CA PRO A 201 0.40 -3.20 16.42
C PRO A 201 1.68 -2.89 17.21
N PRO A 202 2.64 -3.82 17.28
CA PRO A 202 3.94 -3.59 17.90
C PRO A 202 4.68 -2.36 17.31
N GLY A 203 5.66 -1.87 18.06
CA GLY A 203 6.45 -0.69 17.71
C GLY A 203 6.03 0.56 18.49
N ASP A 204 6.92 1.54 18.54
CA ASP A 204 6.76 2.78 19.31
C ASP A 204 6.05 3.90 18.53
N ALA A 205 5.77 3.70 17.23
CA ALA A 205 5.00 4.64 16.41
C ALA A 205 3.57 4.89 16.93
N PHE A 206 3.03 3.96 17.74
CA PHE A 206 1.65 4.01 18.22
C PHE A 206 1.54 4.27 19.73
N ASP A 207 2.65 4.41 20.45
CA ASP A 207 2.66 4.40 21.91
C ASP A 207 1.80 5.51 22.52
N GLU A 208 1.80 6.69 21.91
CA GLU A 208 0.99 7.83 22.37
C GLU A 208 -0.53 7.59 22.26
N PHE A 209 -0.96 6.66 21.41
CA PHE A 209 -2.38 6.35 21.21
C PHE A 209 -2.83 5.07 21.93
N ARG A 210 -1.91 4.27 22.49
CA ARG A 210 -2.24 2.95 23.08
C ARG A 210 -3.28 3.04 24.20
N GLN A 211 -3.13 4.01 25.09
CA GLN A 211 -4.07 4.17 26.21
C GLN A 211 -5.46 4.58 25.71
N GLN A 212 -5.54 5.53 24.78
CA GLN A 212 -6.80 5.97 24.22
C GLN A 212 -7.51 4.83 23.47
N ASP A 213 -6.78 4.06 22.66
CA ASP A 213 -7.35 2.89 21.96
C ASP A 213 -7.82 1.81 22.95
N TYR A 214 -7.08 1.59 24.04
CA TYR A 214 -7.48 0.68 25.11
C TYR A 214 -8.81 1.11 25.76
N GLU A 215 -8.92 2.36 26.22
CA GLU A 215 -10.14 2.85 26.86
C GLU A 215 -11.35 2.81 25.92
N ARG A 216 -11.16 3.12 24.63
CA ARG A 216 -12.21 2.97 23.61
C ARG A 216 -12.67 1.51 23.51
N ARG A 217 -11.75 0.55 23.35
CA ARG A 217 -12.11 -0.88 23.24
C ARG A 217 -12.74 -1.40 24.52
N LYS A 218 -12.31 -0.91 25.69
CA LYS A 218 -12.91 -1.21 26.99
C LYS A 218 -14.37 -0.74 27.04
N ALA A 219 -14.65 0.48 26.59
CA ALA A 219 -16.01 1.01 26.51
C ALA A 219 -16.90 0.23 25.52
N GLU A 220 -16.32 -0.32 24.46
CA GLU A 220 -16.99 -1.21 23.50
C GLU A 220 -17.14 -2.67 24.00
N GLY A 221 -16.63 -3.00 25.19
CA GLY A 221 -16.71 -4.34 25.77
C GLY A 221 -15.70 -5.35 25.19
N PHE A 222 -14.59 -4.88 24.64
CA PHE A 222 -13.54 -5.68 23.98
C PHE A 222 -14.11 -6.67 22.95
N PRO A 223 -14.69 -6.15 21.85
CA PRO A 223 -15.23 -7.00 20.79
C PRO A 223 -14.17 -7.96 20.24
N ARG A 224 -14.61 -9.12 19.72
CA ARG A 224 -13.69 -10.12 19.16
C ARG A 224 -12.97 -9.59 17.91
N PRO A 225 -11.75 -10.08 17.63
CA PRO A 225 -11.02 -9.70 16.43
C PRO A 225 -11.80 -9.92 15.12
N LEU A 226 -11.63 -9.00 14.17
CA LEU A 226 -12.22 -9.06 12.83
C LEU A 226 -11.47 -10.02 11.89
N TYR A 227 -10.15 -10.14 12.04
CA TYR A 227 -9.32 -10.99 11.19
C TYR A 227 -8.70 -12.13 11.99
N GLN A 228 -8.53 -13.29 11.37
CA GLN A 228 -7.90 -14.45 11.99
C GLN A 228 -6.40 -14.23 12.21
N GLY A 229 -5.82 -14.91 13.18
CA GLY A 229 -4.37 -14.93 13.37
C GLY A 229 -3.93 -15.25 14.78
N ILE A 230 -2.72 -14.80 15.13
CA ILE A 230 -2.09 -15.05 16.42
C ILE A 230 -2.71 -14.23 17.57
N ALA A 231 -2.31 -14.56 18.80
CA ALA A 231 -2.62 -13.78 19.98
C ALA A 231 -2.00 -12.38 19.90
N THR A 232 -2.79 -11.36 20.25
CA THR A 232 -2.36 -9.96 20.26
C THR A 232 -2.50 -9.42 21.68
N PRO A 233 -1.41 -9.43 22.46
CA PRO A 233 -1.44 -9.02 23.85
C PRO A 233 -1.64 -7.51 23.97
N GLU A 234 -2.28 -7.08 25.05
CA GLU A 234 -2.32 -5.66 25.45
C GLU A 234 -0.93 -5.14 25.86
N ALA A 235 -0.80 -3.82 25.97
CA ALA A 235 0.48 -3.18 26.31
C ALA A 235 0.98 -3.57 27.71
N THR A 236 0.06 -3.86 28.64
CA THR A 236 0.38 -4.30 30.00
C THR A 236 -0.36 -5.58 30.39
N LYS A 237 0.19 -6.30 31.37
CA LYS A 237 -0.43 -7.52 31.92
C LYS A 237 -1.77 -7.25 32.61
N GLU A 238 -1.94 -6.06 33.18
CA GLU A 238 -3.18 -5.65 33.85
C GLU A 238 -4.30 -5.40 32.85
N GLN A 239 -4.01 -4.65 31.79
CA GLN A 239 -4.92 -4.45 30.66
C GLN A 239 -5.34 -5.79 30.04
N GLN A 240 -4.40 -6.73 29.90
CA GLN A 240 -4.69 -8.06 29.38
C GLN A 240 -5.66 -8.85 30.29
N LYS A 241 -5.52 -8.75 31.61
CA LYS A 241 -6.43 -9.38 32.58
C LYS A 241 -7.82 -8.76 32.52
N GLU A 242 -7.90 -7.42 32.45
CA GLU A 242 -9.17 -6.71 32.30
C GLU A 242 -9.89 -7.09 31.01
N ARG A 243 -9.16 -7.20 29.89
CA ARG A 243 -9.73 -7.67 28.63
C ARG A 243 -10.34 -9.06 28.76
N MET A 244 -9.62 -9.99 29.38
CA MET A 244 -10.11 -11.35 29.60
C MET A 244 -11.36 -11.36 30.51
N ALA A 245 -11.40 -10.49 31.52
CA ALA A 245 -12.55 -10.38 32.44
C ALA A 245 -13.80 -9.81 31.78
N ILE A 246 -13.65 -8.78 30.93
CA ILE A 246 -14.78 -8.07 30.29
C ILE A 246 -15.20 -8.75 28.97
N GLY A 247 -14.23 -9.03 28.09
CA GLY A 247 -14.50 -9.59 26.76
C GLY A 247 -14.62 -11.11 26.74
N GLY A 248 -14.05 -11.81 27.73
CA GLY A 248 -14.08 -13.27 27.81
C GLY A 248 -13.14 -13.98 26.82
N TRP A 249 -12.09 -13.30 26.33
CA TRP A 249 -11.08 -13.85 25.40
C TRP A 249 -9.72 -13.12 25.44
#